data_AF-A0A534TI39-F1
#
_entry.id   AF-A0A534TI39-F1
#
_cell.length_a   1.000
_cell.length_b   1.000
_cell.length_c   1.000
_cell.angle_alpha   90.00
_cell.angle_beta   90.00
_cell.angle_gamma   90.00
#
_symmetry.space_group_name_H-M   'P 1'
#
loop_
_entity.id
_entity.type
_entity.pdbx_description
1 polymer ?
#
loop_
_entity_poly.entity_id
_entity_poly.type
_entity_poly.pdbx_seq_one_letter_code
_entity_poly.pdbx_strand_id
1 'polypeptide(L)'
;MGERIDVIEMFKQAAFEVDNRRLPDLKADTPIATLGMDSVAVMELVAWFEEKLGVRIPDEELSKIRTVRDLRDTIARLSPDKQFAA
;
A
#
# COMPACT_ATOMS: atom_id res chain seq x y z
N MET A 1 10.26 -3.26 -21.32
CA MET A 1 9.43 -2.19 -20.72
C MET A 1 9.32 -2.51 -19.24
N GLY A 2 9.98 -1.76 -18.36
CA GLY A 2 9.81 -1.97 -16.92
C GLY A 2 8.46 -1.40 -16.50
N GLU A 3 7.57 -2.23 -15.96
CA GLU A 3 6.34 -1.77 -15.33
C GLU A 3 6.74 -1.05 -14.03
N ARG A 4 6.69 0.28 -14.05
CA ARG A 4 6.95 1.08 -12.84
C ARG A 4 5.70 1.04 -11.98
N ILE A 5 5.84 0.50 -10.78
CA ILE A 5 4.72 0.34 -9.84
C ILE A 5 4.67 1.58 -8.95
N ASP A 6 3.68 2.43 -9.20
CA ASP A 6 3.40 3.59 -8.37
C ASP A 6 2.52 3.21 -7.18
N VAL A 7 3.15 2.93 -6.03
CA VAL A 7 2.43 2.53 -4.81
C VAL A 7 1.46 3.61 -4.34
N ILE A 8 1.75 4.89 -4.57
CA ILE A 8 0.83 5.99 -4.23
C ILE A 8 -0.46 5.89 -5.04
N GLU A 9 -0.36 5.68 -6.36
CA GLU A 9 -1.54 5.57 -7.22
C GLU A 9 -2.33 4.29 -6.92
N MET A 10 -1.63 3.17 -6.72
CA MET A 10 -2.25 1.93 -6.27
C MET A 10 -2.98 2.10 -4.94
N PHE A 11 -2.38 2.83 -3.99
CA PHE A 11 -2.98 3.06 -2.69
C PHE A 11 -4.25 3.93 -2.81
N LYS A 12 -4.20 4.98 -3.63
CA LYS A 12 -5.39 5.81 -3.92
C LYS A 12 -6.50 4.97 -4.51
N GLN A 13 -6.17 4.08 -5.44
CA GLN A 13 -7.13 3.18 -6.07
C GLN A 13 -7.71 2.20 -5.05
N ALA A 14 -6.88 1.50 -4.29
CA ALA A 14 -7.30 0.57 -3.27
C ALA A 14 -8.15 1.23 -2.18
N ALA A 15 -7.76 2.42 -1.68
CA ALA A 15 -8.56 3.19 -0.73
C ALA A 15 -9.94 3.59 -1.28
N PHE A 16 -10.03 3.84 -2.60
CA PHE A 16 -11.29 4.12 -3.25
C PHE A 16 -12.13 2.86 -3.49
N GLU A 17 -11.53 1.72 -3.83
CA GLU A 17 -12.25 0.47 -4.03
C GLU A 17 -12.76 -0.13 -2.71
N VAL A 18 -11.94 -0.06 -1.65
CA VAL A 18 -12.23 -0.63 -0.33
C VAL A 18 -13.12 0.27 0.51
N ASP A 19 -12.78 1.56 0.63
CA ASP A 19 -13.41 2.51 1.57
C ASP A 19 -14.17 3.65 0.85
N ASN A 20 -14.25 3.63 -0.49
CA ASN A 20 -14.76 4.75 -1.29
C ASN A 20 -14.05 6.09 -1.01
N ARG A 21 -12.82 6.03 -0.49
CA ARG A 21 -12.07 7.20 -0.03
C ARG A 21 -11.19 7.76 -1.13
N ARG A 22 -11.30 9.06 -1.37
CA ARG A 22 -10.43 9.78 -2.31
C ARG A 22 -9.29 10.45 -1.57
N LEU A 23 -8.06 10.13 -1.97
CA LEU A 23 -6.85 10.65 -1.35
C LEU A 23 -6.02 11.46 -2.38
N PRO A 24 -6.50 12.64 -2.82
CA PRO A 24 -5.85 13.42 -3.88
C PRO A 24 -4.46 13.95 -3.48
N ASP A 25 -4.25 14.29 -2.20
CA ASP A 25 -2.96 14.78 -1.67
C ASP A 25 -2.17 13.69 -0.92
N LEU A 26 -2.35 12.42 -1.28
CA LEU A 26 -1.62 11.33 -0.66
C LEU A 26 -0.12 11.43 -0.95
N LYS A 27 0.71 11.39 0.09
CA LYS A 27 2.17 11.37 -0.01
C LYS A 27 2.71 10.10 0.63
N ALA A 28 3.92 9.72 0.25
CA ALA A 28 4.59 8.55 0.83
C ALA A 28 4.73 8.68 2.37
N ASP A 29 5.03 9.88 2.86
CA ASP A 29 5.17 10.15 4.31
C ASP A 29 3.85 10.28 5.06
N THR A 30 2.70 10.19 4.37
CA THR A 30 1.40 10.28 5.02
C THR A 30 1.15 9.05 5.90
N PRO A 31 0.87 9.22 7.20
CA PRO A 31 0.55 8.10 8.08
C PRO A 31 -0.83 7.53 7.74
N ILE A 32 -0.92 6.20 7.65
CA ILE A 32 -2.17 5.49 7.34
C ILE A 32 -3.23 5.78 8.42
N ALA A 33 -2.82 5.87 9.68
CA ALA A 33 -3.69 6.25 10.79
C ALA A 33 -4.33 7.65 10.63
N THR A 34 -3.64 8.60 9.96
CA THR A 34 -4.20 9.94 9.71
C THR A 34 -5.17 9.97 8.55
N LEU A 35 -5.15 8.94 7.71
CA LEU A 35 -6.10 8.78 6.62
C LEU A 35 -7.49 8.39 7.14
N GLY A 36 -7.64 8.11 8.44
CA GLY A 36 -8.91 7.74 9.05
C GLY A 36 -9.47 6.44 8.49
N MET A 37 -8.60 5.50 8.12
CA MET A 37 -8.97 4.15 7.72
C MET A 37 -8.98 3.26 8.94
N ASP A 38 -10.06 2.51 9.10
CA ASP A 38 -10.20 1.52 10.15
C ASP A 38 -9.27 0.32 9.91
N SER A 39 -9.00 -0.46 10.96
CA SER A 39 -8.13 -1.64 10.87
C SER A 39 -8.59 -2.64 9.79
N VAL A 40 -9.91 -2.76 9.56
CA VAL A 40 -10.47 -3.59 8.48
C VAL A 40 -10.10 -3.03 7.11
N ALA A 41 -10.29 -1.73 6.89
CA ALA A 41 -9.94 -1.10 5.61
C ALA A 41 -8.45 -1.26 5.31
N VAL A 42 -7.58 -1.18 6.32
CA VAL A 42 -6.13 -1.43 6.18
C VAL A 42 -5.85 -2.89 5.79
N MET A 43 -6.51 -3.86 6.43
CA MET A 43 -6.37 -5.28 6.09
C MET A 43 -6.80 -5.57 4.65
N GLU A 44 -7.95 -5.03 4.22
CA GLU A 44 -8.45 -5.16 2.85
C GLU A 44 -7.52 -4.47 1.83
N LEU A 45 -6.96 -3.32 2.20
CA LEU A 45 -5.95 -2.62 1.39
C LEU A 45 -4.74 -3.52 1.15
N VAL A 46 -4.22 -4.13 2.21
CA VAL A 46 -3.07 -5.04 2.09
C VAL A 46 -3.43 -6.24 1.24
N ALA A 47 -4.58 -6.88 1.47
CA ALA A 47 -5.04 -8.01 0.66
C ALA A 47 -5.13 -7.63 -0.83
N TRP A 48 -5.65 -6.45 -1.15
CA TRP A 48 -5.70 -5.93 -2.53
C TRP A 48 -4.29 -5.81 -3.13
N PHE A 49 -3.31 -5.30 -2.37
CA PHE A 49 -1.92 -5.21 -2.82
C PHE A 49 -1.29 -6.59 -3.01
N GLU A 50 -1.50 -7.51 -2.07
CA GLU A 50 -1.03 -8.89 -2.13
C GLU A 50 -1.52 -9.59 -3.39
N GLU A 51 -2.81 -9.48 -3.72
CA GLU A 51 -3.39 -10.07 -4.92
C GLU A 51 -2.87 -9.42 -6.21
N LYS A 52 -2.80 -8.09 -6.27
CA LYS A 52 -2.34 -7.37 -7.47
C LYS A 52 -0.86 -7.62 -7.76
N LEU A 53 -0.04 -7.72 -6.72
CA LEU A 53 1.39 -7.89 -6.84
C LEU A 53 1.81 -9.35 -6.79
N GLY A 54 0.93 -10.26 -6.35
CA GLY A 54 1.27 -11.66 -6.12
C GLY A 54 2.28 -11.84 -4.99
N VAL A 55 2.22 -10.98 -3.97
CA VAL A 55 3.10 -11.00 -2.79
C VAL A 55 2.32 -11.41 -1.56
N ARG A 56 3.02 -11.77 -0.49
CA ARG A 56 2.39 -12.02 0.81
C ARG A 56 3.07 -11.22 1.91
N ILE A 57 2.35 -10.33 2.57
CA ILE A 57 2.83 -9.49 3.66
C ILE A 57 2.53 -10.21 4.98
N PRO A 58 3.55 -10.63 5.75
CA PRO A 58 3.32 -11.24 7.06
C PRO A 58 2.82 -10.22 8.07
N ASP A 59 2.02 -10.70 9.04
CA ASP A 59 1.38 -9.88 10.08
C ASP A 59 2.40 -9.05 10.91
N GLU A 60 3.60 -9.58 11.10
CA GLU A 60 4.71 -8.89 11.76
C GLU A 60 5.17 -7.63 11.02
N GLU A 61 5.15 -7.65 9.69
CA GLU A 61 5.47 -6.49 8.86
C GLU A 61 4.28 -5.55 8.77
N LEU A 62 3.06 -6.10 8.63
CA LEU A 62 1.81 -5.33 8.65
C LEU A 62 1.68 -4.47 9.92
N SER A 63 2.05 -5.03 11.07
CA SER A 63 2.05 -4.32 12.37
C SER A 63 3.10 -3.20 12.44
N LYS A 64 4.15 -3.24 11.61
CA LYS A 64 5.18 -2.18 11.52
C LYS A 64 4.79 -1.07 10.56
N ILE A 65 3.90 -1.36 9.60
CA ILE A 65 3.44 -0.42 8.59
C ILE A 65 2.64 0.72 9.24
N ARG A 66 3.23 1.92 9.23
CA ARG A 66 2.59 3.15 9.74
C ARG A 66 2.28 4.19 8.67
N THR A 67 3.01 4.16 7.55
CA THR A 67 2.90 5.14 6.47
C THR A 67 2.84 4.43 5.12
N VAL A 68 2.41 5.15 4.08
CA VAL A 68 2.39 4.61 2.71
C VAL A 68 3.81 4.24 2.24
N ARG A 69 4.82 5.01 2.66
CA ARG A 69 6.24 4.73 2.43
C ARG A 69 6.67 3.40 3.03
N ASP A 70 6.23 3.12 4.26
CA ASP A 70 6.56 1.87 4.96
C ASP A 70 5.97 0.68 4.22
N LEU A 71 4.69 0.75 3.85
CA LEU A 71 4.03 -0.27 3.02
C LEU A 71 4.79 -0.53 1.71
N ARG A 72 5.16 0.54 1.00
CA ARG A 72 5.96 0.43 -0.23
C ARG A 72 7.28 -0.28 0.03
N ASP A 73 8.00 0.10 1.08
CA ASP A 73 9.30 -0.47 1.42
C ASP A 73 9.19 -1.97 1.76
N THR A 74 8.19 -2.34 2.56
CA THR A 74 7.85 -3.73 2.86
C THR A 74 7.58 -4.53 1.59
N ILE A 75 6.73 -4.03 0.70
CA ILE A 75 6.38 -4.69 -0.56
C ILE A 75 7.61 -4.81 -1.47
N ALA A 76 8.41 -3.75 -1.59
CA ALA A 76 9.62 -3.75 -2.40
C ALA A 76 10.64 -4.79 -1.91
N ARG A 77 10.75 -4.96 -0.59
CA ARG A 77 11.60 -5.98 0.03
C ARG A 77 11.11 -7.40 -0.25
N LEU A 78 9.79 -7.60 -0.32
CA LEU A 78 9.16 -8.90 -0.60
C LEU A 78 9.13 -9.24 -2.09
N SER A 79 9.24 -8.24 -2.98
CA SER A 79 9.19 -8.42 -4.44
C SER A 79 10.37 -7.75 -5.15
N PRO A 80 11.58 -8.31 -5.05
CA PRO A 80 12.78 -7.74 -5.68
C PRO A 80 12.73 -7.74 -7.21
N ASP A 81 11.90 -8.59 -7.82
CA ASP A 81 11.72 -8.67 -9.28
C ASP A 81 10.90 -7.51 -9.86
N LYS A 82 10.17 -6.75 -9.02
CA LYS A 82 9.30 -5.64 -9.45
C LYS A 82 9.96 -4.28 -9.20
N GLN A 83 9.76 -3.36 -10.14
CA GLN A 83 10.37 -2.03 -10.09
C GLN A 83 9.36 -1.00 -9.56
N PHE A 84 9.49 -0.60 -8.30
CA PHE A 84 8.62 0.38 -7.68
C PHE A 84 9.08 1.80 -7.98
N ALA A 85 8.17 2.69 -8.35
CA ALA A 85 8.45 4.10 -8.52
C ALA A 85 8.61 4.77 -7.13
N ALA A 86 9.50 5.78 -7.07
CA ALA A 86 9.91 6.46 -5.85
C ALA A 86 8.88 7.48 -5.35
#